data_AF-A0A1X7U957-F1
#
_entry.id   AF-A0A1X7U957-F1
#
_cell.length_a   1.000
_cell.length_b   1.000
_cell.length_c   1.000
_cell.angle_alpha   90.00
_cell.angle_beta   90.00
_cell.angle_gamma   90.00
#
_symmetry.space_group_name_H-M   'P 1'
#
loop_
_entity.id
_entity.type
_entity.pdbx_description
1 polymer ?
#
loop_
_entity_poly.entity_id
_entity_poly.type
_entity_poly.pdbx_seq_one_letter_code
_entity_poly.pdbx_strand_id
1 'polypeptide(L)'
;MSTWPHFGTNAIHVGQDPEQWNCKAIVPPIFTCTTYKQDEPGKPPMHDYIRDGNPTRTALEKSLAACEGAQYAHTFSSGMSAVSTVMQALLKSGDHIVSVNDVYGGVNRFFRKIASNFNISVTLVDATDTSNVLNAIKDNTKLVWMESPTNPTLTVIDIAAVSEIAHKKIPPTKTN
;
A
#
# COMPACT_ATOMS: atom_id res chain seq x y z
N MET A 1 3.34 -13.64 25.15
CA MET A 1 3.62 -12.21 24.84
C MET A 1 3.08 -11.92 23.46
N SER A 2 2.47 -10.75 23.21
CA SER A 2 1.99 -10.41 21.86
C SER A 2 3.17 -10.33 20.89
N THR A 3 2.97 -10.80 19.66
CA THR A 3 3.94 -10.70 18.56
C THR A 3 4.10 -9.27 18.03
N TRP A 4 3.31 -8.34 18.57
CA TRP A 4 3.32 -6.91 18.27
C TRP A 4 3.42 -6.13 19.59
N PRO A 5 4.64 -5.86 20.10
CA PRO A 5 4.79 -5.07 21.31
C PRO A 5 4.26 -3.65 21.06
N HIS A 6 3.55 -3.08 22.03
CA HIS A 6 3.06 -1.69 22.01
C HIS A 6 1.98 -1.33 20.98
N PHE A 7 1.32 -2.28 20.30
CA PHE A 7 0.26 -1.95 19.31
C PHE A 7 -0.77 -0.93 19.84
N GLY A 8 -1.33 -1.15 21.03
CA GLY A 8 -2.31 -0.24 21.63
C GLY A 8 -1.72 1.16 21.93
N THR A 9 -0.46 1.23 22.37
CA THR A 9 0.23 2.50 22.58
C THR A 9 0.50 3.21 21.24
N ASN A 10 0.93 2.49 20.20
CA ASN A 10 1.20 3.04 18.88
C ASN A 10 -0.07 3.61 18.24
N ALA A 11 -1.19 2.88 18.35
CA ALA A 11 -2.49 3.31 17.85
C ALA A 11 -2.99 4.61 18.50
N ILE A 12 -2.58 4.89 19.75
CA ILE A 12 -3.02 6.08 20.49
C ILE A 12 -2.02 7.24 20.39
N HIS A 13 -0.70 6.99 20.34
CA HIS A 13 0.30 8.04 20.51
C HIS A 13 1.13 8.37 19.27
N VAL A 14 1.37 7.42 18.36
CA VAL A 14 2.21 7.69 17.18
C VAL A 14 1.48 8.66 16.25
N GLY A 15 2.18 9.73 15.86
CA GLY A 15 1.61 10.82 15.06
C GLY A 15 0.82 11.85 15.88
N GLN A 16 0.60 11.62 17.18
CA GLN A 16 -0.24 12.46 18.05
C GLN A 16 0.56 13.32 19.05
N ASP A 17 1.89 13.43 18.92
CA ASP A 17 2.73 14.21 19.83
C ASP A 17 2.25 15.68 19.91
N PRO A 18 1.81 16.18 21.09
CA PRO A 18 1.35 17.55 21.28
C PRO A 18 2.40 18.60 20.95
N GLU A 19 3.69 18.25 21.00
CA GLU A 19 4.80 19.16 20.68
C GLU A 19 4.80 19.59 19.21
N GLN A 20 4.13 18.84 18.32
CA GLN A 20 3.97 19.19 16.90
C GLN A 20 3.10 20.44 16.69
N TRP A 21 2.33 20.88 17.69
CA TRP A 21 1.34 21.95 17.57
C TRP A 21 1.68 23.12 18.49
N ASN A 22 1.64 24.35 17.95
CA ASN A 22 1.84 25.56 18.75
C ASN A 22 0.88 25.67 19.95
N CYS A 23 -0.34 25.13 19.81
CA CYS A 23 -1.36 25.12 20.86
C CYS A 23 -1.26 23.94 21.84
N LYS A 24 -0.28 23.03 21.68
CA LYS A 24 -0.11 21.82 22.51
C LYS A 24 -1.37 20.95 22.60
N ALA A 25 -2.15 20.89 21.51
CA ALA A 25 -3.37 20.10 21.47
C ALA A 25 -3.05 18.60 21.62
N ILE A 26 -3.79 17.92 22.51
CA ILE A 26 -3.66 16.47 22.73
C ILE A 26 -4.17 15.68 21.52
N VAL A 27 -5.22 16.18 20.87
CA VAL A 27 -5.74 15.61 19.62
C VAL A 27 -5.26 16.48 18.46
N PRO A 28 -4.66 15.90 17.40
CA PRO A 28 -4.26 16.65 16.22
C PRO A 28 -5.39 17.48 15.64
N PRO A 29 -5.15 18.78 15.34
CA PRO A 29 -6.13 19.60 14.66
C PRO A 29 -6.47 19.06 13.26
N ILE A 30 -7.68 19.39 12.80
CA ILE A 30 -8.11 19.10 11.43
C ILE A 30 -7.71 20.28 10.54
N PHE A 31 -6.69 20.07 9.71
CA PHE A 31 -6.23 21.06 8.73
C PHE A 31 -7.02 20.88 7.42
N THR A 32 -7.87 21.86 7.11
CA THR A 32 -8.71 21.89 5.90
C THR A 32 -8.21 22.88 4.84
N CYS A 33 -7.14 23.63 5.13
CA CYS A 33 -6.54 24.54 4.17
C CYS A 33 -5.88 23.76 3.03
N THR A 34 -6.07 24.26 1.80
CA THR A 34 -5.55 23.60 0.61
C THR A 34 -4.09 23.91 0.33
N THR A 35 -3.61 25.07 0.79
CA THR A 35 -2.23 25.57 0.57
C THR A 35 -1.67 26.20 1.84
N TYR A 36 -0.35 26.27 1.93
CA TYR A 36 0.39 26.80 3.07
C TYR A 36 1.27 27.99 2.65
N LYS A 37 1.48 28.93 3.59
CA LYS A 37 2.39 30.06 3.37
C LYS A 37 3.80 29.55 3.10
N GLN A 38 4.39 29.98 1.99
CA GLN A 38 5.81 29.83 1.71
C GLN A 38 6.53 31.12 2.09
N ASP A 39 7.65 31.03 2.80
CA ASP A 39 8.42 32.23 3.16
C ASP A 39 9.18 32.79 1.96
N GLU A 40 9.62 31.93 1.04
CA GLU A 40 10.26 32.30 -0.22
C GLU A 40 9.78 31.37 -1.36
N PRO A 41 9.66 31.87 -2.60
CA PRO A 41 9.34 31.02 -3.75
C PRO A 41 10.33 29.85 -3.91
N GLY A 42 9.81 28.63 -4.06
CA GLY A 42 10.62 27.43 -4.26
C GLY A 42 11.25 26.84 -2.99
N LYS A 43 10.92 27.40 -1.81
CA LYS A 43 11.30 26.84 -0.49
C LYS A 43 10.04 26.54 0.31
N PRO A 44 9.25 25.54 -0.10
CA PRO A 44 8.05 25.19 0.62
C PRO A 44 8.39 24.68 2.02
N PRO A 45 7.52 24.92 3.02
CA PRO A 45 7.59 24.17 4.27
C PRO A 45 7.29 22.68 4.03
N MET A 46 7.27 21.87 5.08
CA MET A 46 6.98 20.43 4.98
C MET A 46 5.70 20.10 4.20
N HIS A 47 4.70 20.98 4.22
CA HIS A 47 3.47 20.86 3.45
C HIS A 47 3.25 22.14 2.65
N ASP A 48 3.05 22.03 1.35
CA ASP A 48 2.76 23.16 0.44
C ASP A 48 1.34 23.10 -0.11
N TYR A 49 0.88 21.93 -0.54
CA TYR A 49 -0.42 21.70 -1.14
C TYR A 49 -1.04 20.39 -0.62
N ILE A 50 -2.31 20.46 -0.20
CA ILE A 50 -3.00 19.38 0.55
C ILE A 50 -3.04 18.03 -0.18
N ARG A 51 -3.03 18.04 -1.52
CA ARG A 51 -3.00 16.83 -2.33
C ARG A 51 -1.70 16.06 -2.12
N ASP A 52 -0.58 16.77 -2.04
CA ASP A 52 0.77 16.21 -1.91
C ASP A 52 1.09 15.85 -0.45
N GLY A 53 0.64 16.67 0.51
CA GLY A 53 0.78 16.39 1.94
C GLY A 53 -0.07 17.29 2.82
N ASN A 54 -0.46 16.79 4.01
CA ASN A 54 -1.29 17.52 4.96
C ASN A 54 -1.01 17.04 6.40
N PRO A 55 -0.85 17.93 7.40
CA PRO A 55 -0.51 17.53 8.77
C PRO A 55 -1.44 16.47 9.36
N THR A 56 -2.76 16.61 9.18
CA THR A 56 -3.73 15.63 9.70
C THR A 56 -3.57 14.26 9.03
N ARG A 57 -3.26 14.24 7.72
CA ARG A 57 -3.05 13.00 6.97
C ARG A 57 -1.72 12.35 7.33
N THR A 58 -0.66 13.14 7.47
CA THR A 58 0.66 12.69 7.90
C THR A 58 0.63 12.09 9.30
N ALA A 59 -0.16 12.64 10.23
CA ALA A 59 -0.36 12.04 11.55
C ALA A 59 -1.00 10.64 11.46
N LEU A 60 -2.03 10.48 10.63
CA LEU A 60 -2.67 9.18 10.38
C LEU A 60 -1.70 8.19 9.72
N GLU A 61 -0.98 8.62 8.69
CA GLU A 61 0.00 7.80 7.97
C GLU A 61 1.13 7.31 8.89
N LYS A 62 1.64 8.16 9.79
CA LYS A 62 2.61 7.74 10.82
C LYS A 62 2.04 6.67 11.76
N SER A 63 0.80 6.84 12.22
CA SER A 63 0.13 5.88 13.10
C SER A 63 -0.06 4.52 12.42
N LEU A 64 -0.59 4.52 11.19
CA LEU A 64 -0.77 3.31 10.39
C LEU A 64 0.56 2.57 10.13
N ALA A 65 1.61 3.32 9.76
CA ALA A 65 2.93 2.74 9.55
C ALA A 65 3.44 2.03 10.81
N ALA A 66 3.34 2.67 11.99
CA ALA A 66 3.78 2.07 13.25
C ALA A 66 2.93 0.87 13.69
N CYS A 67 1.64 0.85 13.40
CA CYS A 67 0.75 -0.28 13.69
C CYS A 67 1.06 -1.51 12.82
N GLU A 68 1.48 -1.29 11.57
CA GLU A 68 1.87 -2.35 10.62
C GLU A 68 3.37 -2.68 10.68
N GLY A 69 4.14 -2.02 11.55
CA GLY A 69 5.60 -2.22 11.64
C GLY A 69 6.35 -1.75 10.39
N ALA A 70 5.74 -0.88 9.59
CA ALA A 70 6.27 -0.33 8.36
C ALA A 70 7.03 0.98 8.61
N GLN A 71 7.95 1.31 7.69
CA GLN A 71 8.64 2.61 7.70
C GLN A 71 7.74 3.75 7.20
N TYR A 72 6.83 3.45 6.28
CA TYR A 72 5.97 4.43 5.61
C TYR A 72 4.56 3.85 5.43
N ALA A 73 3.56 4.72 5.41
CA ALA A 73 2.21 4.42 4.95
C ALA A 73 1.66 5.61 4.15
N HIS A 74 0.76 5.33 3.22
CA HIS A 74 0.08 6.34 2.42
C HIS A 74 -1.42 6.09 2.45
N THR A 75 -2.19 7.16 2.55
CA THR A 75 -3.65 7.10 2.61
C THR A 75 -4.27 7.59 1.31
N PHE A 76 -5.35 6.91 0.89
CA PHE A 76 -6.02 7.15 -0.38
C PHE A 76 -7.52 7.34 -0.17
N SER A 77 -8.21 7.87 -1.18
CA SER A 77 -9.65 8.12 -1.13
C SER A 77 -10.50 6.84 -1.04
N SER A 78 -9.94 5.68 -1.41
CA SER A 78 -10.58 4.37 -1.26
C SER A 78 -9.54 3.25 -1.34
N GLY A 79 -9.91 2.03 -0.96
CA GLY A 79 -9.08 0.84 -1.18
C GLY A 79 -8.76 0.59 -2.66
N MET A 80 -9.73 0.83 -3.56
CA MET A 80 -9.47 0.70 -5.01
C MET A 80 -8.57 1.81 -5.55
N SER A 81 -8.57 3.00 -4.94
CA SER A 81 -7.61 4.05 -5.27
C SER A 81 -6.19 3.62 -4.88
N ALA A 82 -6.02 3.01 -3.70
CA ALA A 82 -4.73 2.44 -3.28
C ALA A 82 -4.26 1.33 -4.23
N VAL A 83 -5.13 0.38 -4.57
CA VAL A 83 -4.85 -0.67 -5.56
C VAL A 83 -4.41 -0.05 -6.89
N SER A 84 -5.19 0.89 -7.42
CA SER A 84 -4.88 1.55 -8.70
C SER A 84 -3.54 2.29 -8.66
N THR A 85 -3.22 2.99 -7.57
CA THR A 85 -1.93 3.65 -7.40
C THR A 85 -0.78 2.66 -7.36
N VAL A 86 -0.89 1.54 -6.64
CA VAL A 86 0.14 0.49 -6.64
C VAL A 86 0.38 -0.04 -8.06
N MET A 87 -0.69 -0.32 -8.80
CA MET A 87 -0.57 -0.79 -10.18
C MET A 87 0.13 0.24 -11.08
N GLN A 88 -0.25 1.52 -10.98
CA GLN A 88 0.33 2.60 -11.80
C GLN A 88 1.77 2.95 -11.40
N ALA A 89 2.11 2.82 -10.11
CA ALA A 89 3.45 3.15 -9.62
C ALA A 89 4.48 2.06 -9.95
N LEU A 90 4.05 0.79 -9.99
CA LEU A 90 4.96 -0.35 -10.10
C LEU A 90 5.00 -0.98 -11.49
N LEU A 91 3.97 -0.79 -12.31
CA LEU A 91 3.81 -1.51 -13.58
C LEU A 91 3.86 -0.57 -14.78
N LYS A 92 4.32 -1.10 -15.90
CA LYS A 92 4.30 -0.49 -17.24
C LYS A 92 3.71 -1.46 -18.27
N SER A 93 3.47 -0.94 -19.46
CA SER A 93 3.02 -1.73 -20.61
C SER A 93 3.95 -2.93 -20.86
N GLY A 94 3.35 -4.11 -21.02
CA GLY A 94 4.04 -5.38 -21.22
C GLY A 94 4.37 -6.14 -19.94
N ASP A 95 4.15 -5.57 -18.75
CA ASP A 95 4.37 -6.28 -17.49
C ASP A 95 3.28 -7.33 -17.20
N HIS A 96 3.58 -8.21 -16.25
CA HIS A 96 2.71 -9.30 -15.83
C HIS A 96 2.50 -9.32 -14.31
N ILE A 97 1.27 -9.68 -13.90
CA ILE A 97 0.85 -9.87 -12.51
C ILE A 97 0.51 -11.35 -12.30
N VAL A 98 0.98 -11.93 -11.20
CA VAL A 98 0.41 -13.18 -10.66
C VAL A 98 -0.49 -12.80 -9.49
N SER A 99 -1.74 -13.24 -9.48
CA SER A 99 -2.65 -12.98 -8.36
C SER A 99 -3.32 -14.26 -7.89
N VAL A 100 -3.70 -14.30 -6.61
CA VAL A 100 -4.63 -15.34 -6.13
C VAL A 100 -5.97 -15.21 -6.87
N ASN A 101 -6.63 -16.35 -7.11
CA ASN A 101 -7.87 -16.44 -7.88
C ASN A 101 -9.11 -15.96 -7.11
N ASP A 102 -9.08 -16.06 -5.79
CA ASP A 102 -10.10 -15.53 -4.88
C ASP A 102 -9.61 -14.23 -4.23
N VAL A 103 -10.08 -13.11 -4.76
CA VAL A 103 -9.78 -11.75 -4.28
C VAL A 103 -11.05 -10.93 -4.30
N TYR A 104 -11.06 -9.83 -3.56
CA TYR A 104 -12.11 -8.83 -3.62
C TYR A 104 -12.54 -8.53 -5.07
N GLY A 105 -13.86 -8.59 -5.33
CA GLY A 105 -14.42 -8.49 -6.69
C GLY A 105 -14.03 -7.21 -7.44
N GLY A 106 -13.71 -6.11 -6.75
CA GLY A 106 -13.18 -4.90 -7.38
C GLY A 106 -11.78 -5.07 -7.96
N VAL A 107 -10.90 -5.80 -7.26
CA VAL A 107 -9.55 -6.15 -7.72
C VAL A 107 -9.64 -7.12 -8.90
N ASN A 108 -10.45 -8.17 -8.79
CA ASN A 108 -10.69 -9.11 -9.88
C ASN A 108 -11.22 -8.40 -11.14
N ARG A 109 -12.15 -7.44 -10.98
CA ARG A 109 -12.67 -6.63 -12.09
C ARG A 109 -11.57 -5.77 -12.71
N PHE A 110 -10.69 -5.16 -11.92
CA PHE A 110 -9.55 -4.42 -12.43
C PHE A 110 -8.65 -5.32 -13.29
N PHE A 111 -8.26 -6.49 -12.77
CA PHE A 111 -7.41 -7.43 -13.51
C PHE A 111 -8.04 -7.91 -14.81
N ARG A 112 -9.34 -8.21 -14.83
CA ARG A 112 -10.01 -8.77 -16.01
C ARG A 112 -10.43 -7.75 -17.05
N LYS A 113 -10.74 -6.52 -16.64
CA LYS A 113 -11.39 -5.53 -17.54
C LYS A 113 -10.57 -4.26 -17.76
N ILE A 114 -9.59 -3.97 -16.90
CA ILE A 114 -8.85 -2.71 -16.92
C ILE A 114 -7.37 -2.93 -17.24
N ALA A 115 -6.73 -3.96 -16.67
CA ALA A 115 -5.30 -4.22 -16.86
C ALA A 115 -4.89 -4.35 -18.34
N SER A 116 -5.73 -5.01 -19.16
CA SER A 116 -5.49 -5.17 -20.60
C SER A 116 -5.43 -3.85 -21.36
N ASN A 117 -6.13 -2.80 -20.90
CA ASN A 117 -6.10 -1.49 -21.54
C ASN A 117 -4.71 -0.83 -21.44
N PHE A 118 -3.90 -1.27 -20.47
CA PHE A 118 -2.52 -0.84 -20.26
C PHE A 118 -1.51 -1.88 -20.77
N ASN A 119 -1.96 -2.90 -21.52
CA ASN A 119 -1.13 -4.03 -21.95
C ASN A 119 -0.44 -4.74 -20.78
N ILE A 120 -1.13 -4.83 -19.63
CA ILE A 120 -0.69 -5.60 -18.47
C ILE A 120 -1.42 -6.94 -18.49
N SER A 121 -0.66 -8.02 -18.42
CA SER A 121 -1.22 -9.38 -18.40
C SER A 121 -1.36 -9.90 -16.96
N VAL A 122 -2.36 -10.73 -16.69
CA VAL A 122 -2.61 -11.26 -15.34
C VAL A 122 -2.81 -12.78 -15.41
N THR A 123 -2.14 -13.53 -14.54
CA THR A 123 -2.39 -14.96 -14.30
C THR A 123 -2.98 -15.12 -12.91
N LEU A 124 -4.18 -15.73 -12.83
CA LEU A 124 -4.84 -16.03 -11.57
C LEU A 124 -4.55 -17.48 -11.16
N VAL A 125 -4.17 -17.69 -9.90
CA VAL A 125 -3.77 -19.01 -9.38
C VAL A 125 -4.45 -19.33 -8.06
N ASP A 126 -4.67 -20.61 -7.79
CA ASP A 126 -4.93 -21.07 -6.43
C ASP A 126 -3.60 -21.13 -5.68
N ALA A 127 -3.38 -20.20 -4.75
CA ALA A 127 -2.13 -20.10 -4.00
C ALA A 127 -2.16 -20.88 -2.67
N THR A 128 -3.19 -21.69 -2.41
CA THR A 128 -3.14 -22.68 -1.31
C THR A 128 -2.06 -23.72 -1.58
N ASP A 129 -1.78 -23.99 -2.86
CA ASP A 129 -0.56 -24.63 -3.33
C ASP A 129 0.38 -23.56 -3.91
N THR A 130 1.44 -23.25 -3.16
CA THR A 130 2.44 -22.23 -3.53
C THR A 130 3.21 -22.58 -4.82
N SER A 131 3.22 -23.85 -5.25
CA SER A 131 3.83 -24.25 -6.51
C SER A 131 3.11 -23.63 -7.72
N ASN A 132 1.80 -23.36 -7.62
CA ASN A 132 1.06 -22.67 -8.66
C ASN A 132 1.54 -21.23 -8.86
N VAL A 133 1.92 -20.54 -7.79
CA VAL A 133 2.52 -19.20 -7.87
C VAL A 133 3.85 -19.27 -8.60
N LEU A 134 4.73 -20.19 -8.21
CA LEU A 134 6.03 -20.40 -8.86
C LEU A 134 5.89 -20.68 -10.37
N ASN A 135 4.97 -21.57 -10.73
CA ASN A 135 4.73 -21.98 -12.12
C ASN A 135 4.09 -20.86 -12.98
N ALA A 136 3.41 -19.90 -12.35
CA ALA A 136 2.79 -18.76 -13.03
C ALA A 136 3.75 -17.58 -13.25
N ILE A 137 4.91 -17.57 -12.60
CA ILE A 137 5.91 -16.50 -12.79
C ILE A 137 6.52 -16.60 -14.19
N LYS A 138 6.65 -15.45 -14.85
CA LYS A 138 7.23 -15.23 -16.17
C LYS A 138 8.35 -14.20 -16.06
N ASP A 139 9.17 -14.09 -17.11
CA ASP A 139 10.29 -13.13 -17.15
C ASP A 139 9.82 -11.67 -17.01
N ASN A 140 8.60 -11.37 -17.45
CA ASN A 140 7.97 -10.04 -17.32
C ASN A 140 7.08 -9.89 -16.07
N THR A 141 7.03 -10.86 -15.15
CA THR A 141 6.30 -10.68 -13.88
C THR A 141 6.93 -9.57 -13.06
N LYS A 142 6.11 -8.61 -12.58
CA LYS A 142 6.55 -7.50 -11.72
C LYS A 142 5.79 -7.38 -10.40
N LEU A 143 4.66 -8.08 -10.27
CA LEU A 143 3.85 -8.02 -9.06
C LEU A 143 3.22 -9.38 -8.77
N VAL A 144 3.28 -9.79 -7.50
CA VAL A 144 2.45 -10.88 -6.96
C VAL A 144 1.42 -10.23 -6.04
N TRP A 145 0.13 -10.41 -6.34
CA TRP A 145 -0.97 -9.86 -5.56
C TRP A 145 -1.69 -10.96 -4.79
N MET A 146 -1.90 -10.75 -3.49
CA MET A 146 -2.51 -11.75 -2.62
C MET A 146 -3.43 -11.13 -1.57
N GLU A 147 -4.37 -11.94 -1.10
CA GLU A 147 -5.33 -11.62 -0.05
C GLU A 147 -5.40 -12.84 0.89
N SER A 148 -5.38 -12.63 2.20
CA SER A 148 -5.41 -13.72 3.19
C SER A 148 -5.93 -13.19 4.55
N PRO A 149 -7.03 -13.73 5.09
CA PRO A 149 -7.98 -14.62 4.40
C PRO A 149 -8.63 -13.93 3.19
N THR A 150 -8.93 -14.68 2.13
CA THR A 150 -9.55 -14.13 0.93
C THR A 150 -11.01 -13.74 1.16
N ASN A 151 -11.51 -12.75 0.41
CA ASN A 151 -12.92 -12.40 0.34
C ASN A 151 -13.59 -13.04 -0.90
N PRO A 152 -14.68 -13.83 -0.76
CA PRO A 152 -15.46 -14.06 0.47
C PRO A 152 -15.16 -15.39 1.18
N THR A 153 -14.35 -16.27 0.58
CA THR A 153 -14.29 -17.68 1.02
C THR A 153 -13.41 -17.92 2.25
N LEU A 154 -12.66 -16.90 2.67
CA LEU A 154 -11.72 -16.94 3.80
C LEU A 154 -10.60 -17.96 3.61
N THR A 155 -10.20 -18.19 2.36
CA THR A 155 -9.05 -19.05 2.03
C THR A 155 -7.78 -18.41 2.60
N VAL A 156 -6.94 -19.20 3.26
CA VAL A 156 -5.70 -18.73 3.89
C VAL A 156 -4.52 -19.06 2.98
N ILE A 157 -3.69 -18.05 2.72
CA ILE A 157 -2.50 -18.15 1.90
C ILE A 157 -1.26 -17.95 2.78
N ASP A 158 -0.24 -18.78 2.59
CA ASP A 158 1.05 -18.65 3.27
C ASP A 158 1.84 -17.46 2.70
N ILE A 159 1.79 -16.34 3.42
CA ILE A 159 2.45 -15.08 3.02
C ILE A 159 3.96 -15.24 2.94
N ALA A 160 4.57 -15.98 3.86
CA ALA A 160 6.02 -16.14 3.91
C ALA A 160 6.52 -16.97 2.72
N ALA A 161 5.87 -18.09 2.42
CA ALA A 161 6.24 -18.96 1.30
C ALA A 161 6.07 -18.26 -0.05
N VAL A 162 4.96 -17.55 -0.26
CA VAL A 162 4.72 -16.78 -1.49
C VAL A 162 5.75 -15.66 -1.64
N SER A 163 6.08 -14.96 -0.55
CA SER A 163 7.09 -13.89 -0.56
C SER A 163 8.48 -14.41 -0.89
N GLU A 164 8.89 -15.57 -0.37
CA GLU A 164 10.18 -16.19 -0.69
C GLU A 164 10.28 -16.53 -2.19
N ILE A 165 9.22 -17.11 -2.76
CA ILE A 165 9.15 -17.40 -4.20
C ILE A 165 9.28 -16.11 -5.00
N ALA A 166 8.53 -15.07 -4.63
CA ALA A 166 8.55 -13.78 -5.33
C ALA A 166 9.95 -13.15 -5.29
N HIS A 167 10.58 -13.03 -4.12
CA HIS A 167 11.92 -12.45 -3.99
C HIS A 167 13.00 -13.24 -4.73
N LYS A 168 12.87 -14.57 -4.81
CA LYS A 168 13.82 -15.41 -5.53
C LYS A 168 13.70 -15.30 -7.04
N LYS A 169 12.51 -15.00 -7.56
CA LYS A 169 12.20 -15.09 -9.00
C LYS A 169 11.96 -13.75 -9.68
N ILE A 170 11.54 -12.73 -8.94
CA ILE A 170 11.24 -11.41 -9.46
C ILE A 170 12.37 -10.47 -9.01
N PRO A 171 13.15 -9.90 -9.94
CA PRO A 171 14.15 -8.90 -9.58
C PRO A 171 13.48 -7.71 -8.88
N PRO A 172 14.12 -7.13 -7.84
CA PRO A 172 13.58 -5.96 -7.17
C PRO A 172 13.33 -4.82 -8.14
N THR A 173 12.21 -4.13 -7.98
CA THR A 173 11.88 -2.94 -8.75
C THR A 173 12.98 -1.90 -8.53
N LYS A 174 13.70 -1.54 -9.60
CA LYS A 174 14.68 -0.45 -9.53
C LYS A 174 13.91 0.84 -9.31
N THR A 175 14.02 1.42 -8.12
CA THR A 175 13.62 2.80 -7.87
C THR A 175 14.68 3.71 -8.49
N ASN A 176 14.28 4.53 -9.46
CA ASN A 176 15.13 5.61 -9.98
C ASN A 176 15.31 6.71 -8.94
#